data_AF-A0A9E1MXB3-F1
#
_entry.id   AF-A0A9E1MXB3-F1
#
_cell.length_a   1.000
_cell.length_b   1.000
_cell.length_c   1.000
_cell.angle_alpha   90.00
_cell.angle_beta   90.00
_cell.angle_gamma   90.00
#
_symmetry.space_group_name_H-M   'P 1'
#
loop_
_entity.id
_entity.type
_entity.pdbx_description
1 polymer ?
#
loop_
_entity_poly.entity_id
_entity_poly.type
_entity_poly.pdbx_seq_one_letter_code
_entity_poly.pdbx_strand_id
1 'polypeptide(L)'
;ISPLDGVTPEKLRIRQLLERLRDGVVQEVILATDPDVEGDATALYLARLLGPLGVKVTRLAHGISVGTEIEYADAVSLARALQNRTEVH
;
A
#
# COMPACT_ATOMS: atom_id res chain seq x y z
N ILE A 1 1.79 -7.48 7.99
CA ILE A 1 1.87 -7.34 9.46
C ILE A 1 0.56 -7.93 9.92
N SER A 2 0.61 -9.02 10.68
CA SER A 2 -0.58 -9.71 11.16
C SER A 2 -0.40 -9.94 12.65
N PRO A 3 -0.99 -9.11 13.52
CA PRO A 3 -0.94 -9.32 14.96
C PRO A 3 -1.54 -10.67 15.36
N LEU A 4 -2.59 -11.12 14.66
CA LEU A 4 -3.28 -12.38 14.90
C LEU A 4 -2.37 -13.58 14.63
N ASP A 5 -1.54 -13.52 13.58
CA ASP A 5 -0.55 -14.56 13.27
C ASP A 5 0.80 -14.33 13.97
N GLY A 6 0.88 -13.34 14.86
CA GLY A 6 2.12 -12.96 15.55
C GLY A 6 3.23 -12.47 14.61
N VAL A 7 2.88 -11.99 13.41
CA VAL A 7 3.80 -11.41 12.42
C VAL A 7 3.99 -9.92 12.69
N THR A 8 5.07 -9.59 13.40
CA THR A 8 5.47 -8.22 13.74
C THR A 8 6.40 -7.61 12.67
N PRO A 9 6.59 -6.26 12.65
CA PRO A 9 7.46 -5.61 11.66
C PRO A 9 8.90 -6.14 11.63
N GLU A 10 9.43 -6.59 12.76
CA GLU A 10 10.79 -7.11 12.89
C GLU A 10 10.98 -8.44 12.15
N LYS A 11 9.89 -9.16 11.91
CA LYS A 11 9.87 -10.40 11.11
C LYS A 11 9.84 -10.14 9.61
N LEU A 12 9.67 -8.88 9.19
CA LEU A 12 9.68 -8.47 7.79
C LEU A 12 11.07 -7.97 7.38
N ARG A 13 11.34 -7.99 6.07
CA ARG A 13 12.64 -7.56 5.50
C ARG A 13 12.79 -6.03 5.39
N ILE A 14 12.37 -5.31 6.42
CA ILE A 14 12.31 -3.83 6.43
C ILE A 14 13.71 -3.24 6.50
N ARG A 15 14.61 -3.87 7.26
CA ARG A 15 16.01 -3.43 7.34
C ARG A 15 16.70 -3.43 5.97
N GLN A 16 16.51 -4.49 5.19
CA GLN A 16 17.06 -4.60 3.84
C GLN A 16 16.44 -3.58 2.89
N LEU A 17 15.15 -3.26 3.05
CA LEU A 17 14.51 -2.18 2.31
C LEU A 17 15.16 -0.83 2.63
N LEU A 18 15.38 -0.51 3.91
CA LEU A 18 16.03 0.74 4.31
C LEU A 18 17.46 0.84 3.78
N GLU A 19 18.21 -0.26 3.80
CA GLU A 19 19.57 -0.32 3.24
C GLU A 19 19.58 0.01 1.73
N ARG A 20 18.59 -0.46 0.96
CA ARG A 20 18.44 -0.15 -0.46
C ARG A 20 18.10 1.31 -0.76
N LEU A 21 17.59 2.05 0.23
CA LEU A 21 17.18 3.45 0.06
C LEU A 21 18.26 4.44 0.55
N ARG A 22 19.37 3.94 1.11
CA ARG A 22 20.38 4.78 1.77
C ARG A 22 21.13 5.73 0.85
N ASP A 23 21.33 5.36 -0.41
CA ASP A 23 22.13 6.14 -1.36
C ASP A 23 21.33 7.29 -2.00
N GLY A 24 20.03 7.37 -1.73
CA GLY A 24 19.14 8.41 -2.28
C GLY A 24 18.88 8.31 -3.78
N VAL A 25 19.30 7.21 -4.44
CA VAL A 25 19.08 7.01 -5.88
C VAL A 25 17.61 6.69 -6.17
N VAL A 26 16.95 5.99 -5.25
CA VAL A 26 15.54 5.62 -5.37
C VAL A 26 14.66 6.83 -5.07
N GLN A 27 13.88 7.25 -6.07
CA GLN A 27 12.99 8.41 -5.96
C GLN A 27 11.58 8.04 -5.51
N GLU A 28 11.15 6.81 -5.78
CA GLU A 28 9.81 6.33 -5.45
C GLU A 28 9.80 4.88 -4.96
N VAL A 29 9.00 4.63 -3.92
CA VAL A 29 8.67 3.29 -3.42
C VAL A 29 7.17 3.05 -3.64
N ILE A 30 6.87 2.10 -4.52
CA ILE A 30 5.49 1.66 -4.79
C ILE A 30 5.17 0.48 -3.86
N LEU A 31 4.21 0.67 -2.98
CA LEU A 31 3.71 -0.38 -2.09
C LEU A 31 2.72 -1.26 -2.86
N ALA A 32 3.11 -2.50 -3.06
CA ALA A 32 2.33 -3.54 -3.73
C ALA A 32 2.04 -4.72 -2.79
N THR A 33 1.72 -4.40 -1.53
CA THR A 33 1.18 -5.40 -0.59
C THR A 33 -0.25 -5.77 -0.98
N ASP A 34 -0.68 -6.95 -0.52
CA ASP A 34 -2.03 -7.44 -0.81
C ASP A 34 -3.12 -6.44 -0.39
N PRO A 35 -4.27 -6.44 -1.11
CA PRO A 35 -5.37 -5.51 -0.90
C PRO A 35 -6.28 -5.90 0.29
N ASP A 36 -5.71 -6.50 1.34
CA ASP A 36 -6.39 -6.97 2.54
C ASP A 36 -6.00 -6.14 3.78
N VAL A 37 -6.52 -6.52 4.95
CA VAL A 37 -6.32 -5.79 6.20
C VAL A 37 -4.85 -5.79 6.63
N GLU A 38 -4.17 -6.93 6.49
CA GLU A 38 -2.78 -7.16 6.86
C GLU A 38 -1.83 -6.40 5.92
N GLY A 39 -2.12 -6.42 4.63
CA GLY A 39 -1.43 -5.67 3.59
C GLY A 39 -1.61 -4.17 3.76
N ASP A 40 -2.82 -3.72 4.14
CA ASP A 40 -3.11 -2.33 4.48
C ASP A 40 -2.33 -1.85 5.72
N ALA A 41 -2.32 -2.66 6.78
CA ALA A 41 -1.53 -2.38 7.97
C ALA A 41 -0.03 -2.28 7.64
N THR A 42 0.47 -3.19 6.79
CA THR A 42 1.87 -3.18 6.35
C THR A 42 2.21 -1.94 5.54
N ALA A 43 1.36 -1.58 4.58
CA ALA A 43 1.60 -0.43 3.73
C ALA A 43 1.59 0.88 4.53
N LEU A 44 0.62 1.03 5.46
CA LEU A 44 0.54 2.20 6.32
C LEU A 44 1.78 2.32 7.23
N TYR A 45 2.24 1.19 7.77
CA TYR A 45 3.47 1.15 8.56
C TYR A 45 4.69 1.60 7.74
N LEU A 46 4.87 1.04 6.53
CA LEU A 46 5.97 1.39 5.64
C LEU A 46 5.90 2.86 5.20
N ALA A 47 4.71 3.38 4.87
CA ALA A 47 4.55 4.78 4.50
C ALA A 47 5.01 5.74 5.61
N ARG A 48 4.66 5.44 6.87
CA ARG A 48 5.10 6.24 8.03
C ARG A 48 6.60 6.12 8.28
N LEU A 49 7.17 4.93 8.10
CA LEU A 49 8.59 4.68 8.31
C LEU A 49 9.46 5.35 7.24
N LEU A 50 9.01 5.34 5.98
CA LEU A 50 9.75 5.85 4.83
C LEU A 50 9.57 7.36 4.62
N GLY A 51 8.46 7.95 5.07
CA GLY A 51 8.16 9.38 4.92
C GLY A 51 9.30 10.32 5.35
N PRO A 52 9.94 10.11 6.53
CA PRO A 52 11.08 10.93 6.96
C PRO A 52 12.32 10.89 6.06
N LEU A 53 12.44 9.88 5.19
CA LEU A 53 13.57 9.75 4.26
C LEU A 53 13.43 10.64 3.02
N GLY A 54 12.27 11.30 2.84
CA GLY A 54 12.02 12.18 1.69
C GLY A 54 11.78 11.44 0.37
N VAL A 55 11.72 10.10 0.38
CA VAL A 55 11.36 9.30 -0.79
C VAL A 55 9.85 9.36 -1.02
N LYS A 56 9.42 9.48 -2.28
CA LYS A 56 8.00 9.41 -2.61
C LYS A 56 7.48 8.01 -2.32
N VAL A 57 6.42 7.90 -1.53
CA VAL A 57 5.79 6.61 -1.25
C VAL A 57 4.39 6.63 -1.83
N THR A 58 4.11 5.68 -2.72
CA THR A 58 2.80 5.50 -3.34
C THR A 58 2.32 4.08 -3.15
N ARG A 59 1.04 3.86 -3.39
CA ARG A 59 0.44 2.54 -3.32
C ARG A 59 -0.35 2.27 -4.58
N LEU A 60 -0.37 1.02 -5.02
CA LEU A 60 -1.24 0.60 -6.11
C LEU A 60 -2.69 0.98 -5.82
N ALA A 61 -3.42 1.36 -6.87
CA ALA A 61 -4.82 1.72 -6.76
C ALA A 61 -5.65 0.49 -6.31
N HIS A 62 -6.66 0.75 -5.50
CA HIS A 62 -7.61 -0.25 -5.04
C HIS A 62 -9.02 0.19 -5.41
N GLY A 63 -9.81 -0.74 -5.94
CA GLY A 63 -11.19 -0.48 -6.31
C GLY A 63 -11.70 -1.49 -7.32
N ILE A 64 -12.65 -1.06 -8.12
CA ILE A 64 -13.27 -1.88 -9.16
C ILE A 64 -12.28 -2.06 -10.32
N SER A 65 -12.15 -3.30 -10.78
CA SER A 65 -11.29 -3.63 -11.92
C SER A 65 -11.88 -3.12 -13.23
N VAL A 66 -11.02 -2.82 -14.20
CA VAL A 66 -11.48 -2.46 -15.55
C VAL A 66 -12.26 -3.62 -16.15
N GLY A 67 -13.43 -3.33 -16.71
CA GLY A 67 -14.32 -4.32 -17.30
C GLY A 67 -15.27 -5.01 -16.29
N THR A 68 -15.17 -4.69 -15.00
CA THR A 68 -16.19 -5.10 -14.02
C THR A 68 -17.39 -4.18 -14.11
N GLU A 69 -18.58 -4.73 -14.30
CA GLU A 69 -19.81 -3.97 -14.18
C GLU A 69 -20.11 -3.70 -12.70
N ILE A 70 -20.61 -2.50 -12.39
CA ILE A 70 -20.83 -2.04 -11.01
C ILE A 70 -21.76 -3.00 -10.24
N GLU A 71 -22.74 -3.58 -10.92
CA GLU A 71 -23.73 -4.51 -10.35
C GLU A 71 -23.09 -5.80 -9.80
N TYR A 72 -21.92 -6.17 -10.32
CA TYR A 72 -21.18 -7.37 -9.91
C TYR A 72 -19.96 -7.06 -9.03
N ALA A 73 -19.71 -5.78 -8.73
CA ALA A 73 -18.63 -5.38 -7.84
C ALA A 73 -19.00 -5.67 -6.37
N ASP A 74 -18.06 -6.20 -5.60
CA ASP A 74 -18.24 -6.36 -4.17
C ASP A 74 -18.25 -4.99 -3.46
N ALA A 75 -18.94 -4.93 -2.31
CA ALA A 75 -19.14 -3.69 -1.59
C ALA A 75 -17.82 -3.04 -1.11
N VAL A 76 -16.78 -3.83 -0.84
CA VAL A 76 -15.48 -3.32 -0.39
C VAL A 76 -14.75 -2.64 -1.55
N SER A 77 -14.70 -3.30 -2.72
CA SER A 77 -14.11 -2.72 -3.93
C SER A 77 -14.84 -1.46 -4.39
N LEU A 78 -16.18 -1.45 -4.31
CA LEU A 78 -16.99 -0.27 -4.63
C LEU A 78 -16.71 0.89 -3.66
N ALA A 79 -16.65 0.61 -2.35
CA ALA A 79 -16.32 1.62 -1.34
C ALA A 79 -14.91 2.20 -1.57
N ARG A 80 -13.91 1.35 -1.85
CA ARG A 80 -12.54 1.79 -2.16
C ARG A 80 -12.49 2.64 -3.44
N ALA A 81 -13.22 2.26 -4.49
CA ALA A 81 -13.29 3.04 -5.72
C ALA A 81 -13.89 4.44 -5.49
N LEU A 82 -14.94 4.54 -4.68
CA LEU A 82 -15.56 5.83 -4.32
C LEU A 82 -14.63 6.72 -3.48
N GLN A 83 -13.89 6.13 -2.55
CA GLN A 83 -12.92 6.83 -1.71
C GLN A 83 -11.75 7.38 -2.54
N ASN A 84 -11.24 6.58 -3.48
CA ASN A 84 -10.09 6.92 -4.31
C ASN A 84 -10.46 7.61 -5.63
N ARG A 85 -11.70 8.09 -5.79
CA ARG A 85 -12.13 8.78 -7.00
C ARG A 85 -11.25 10.00 -7.25
N THR A 86 -10.83 10.18 -8.49
CA THR A 86 -10.05 11.34 -8.93
C THR A 86 -10.96 12.35 -9.63
N GLU A 87 -10.65 13.63 -9.49
CA GLU A 87 -11.23 14.67 -10.34
C GLU A 87 -10.82 14.45 -11.80
N VAL A 88 -11.72 14.75 -12.73
CA VAL A 88 -11.48 14.47 -14.16
C VAL A 88 -10.84 15.68 -14.86
N HIS A 89 -10.96 16.89 -14.30
CA HIS A 89 -10.47 18.14 -14.89
C HIS A 89 -10.07 19.17 -13.85
#